data_AF-A8WQ48-F1
#
_entry.id   AF-A8WQ48-F1
#
_cell.length_a   1.000
_cell.length_b   1.000
_cell.length_c   1.000
_cell.angle_alpha   90.00
_cell.angle_beta   90.00
_cell.angle_gamma   90.00
#
_symmetry.space_group_name_H-M   'P 1'
#
loop_
_entity.id
_entity.type
_entity.pdbx_description
1 polymer ?
#
loop_
_entity_poly.entity_id
_entity_poly.type
_entity_poly.pdbx_seq_one_letter_code
_entity_poly.pdbx_strand_id
1 'polypeptide(L)'
;MEDYIAVVLITCFVTVSGILSNTYVFLAARKMSSMRSSFGTITKNQTICNSMMCFCFLLIVPVQFGFFTSPIRFTHFVGTTAMTSYEISNLSHLLISVNRLCAVYLPSHYEKFFSIRKTKFMILTIWLTCSWNQDVENSKTARTEFHPTDVFPRIERYHWSNHLLSHRSYFDKSCHHICSRIVMGIHACCGGRNYHTIE
;
A
#
# COMPACT_ATOMS: atom_id res chain seq x y z
N MET A 1 -5.12 -26.06 19.49
CA MET A 1 -6.21 -25.10 19.80
C MET A 1 -5.65 -23.83 20.42
N GLU A 2 -4.69 -23.93 21.34
CA GLU A 2 -4.02 -22.76 21.96
C GLU A 2 -3.37 -21.83 20.92
N ASP A 3 -2.61 -22.38 19.96
CA ASP A 3 -1.98 -21.57 18.88
C ASP A 3 -2.99 -20.77 18.06
N TYR A 4 -4.14 -21.39 17.80
CA TYR A 4 -5.20 -20.78 17.02
C TYR A 4 -5.84 -19.60 17.78
N ILE A 5 -6.17 -19.79 19.06
CA ILE A 5 -6.71 -18.74 19.92
C ILE A 5 -5.70 -17.59 20.05
N ALA A 6 -4.41 -17.89 20.17
CA ALA A 6 -3.36 -16.88 20.22
C ALA A 6 -3.32 -16.01 18.95
N VAL A 7 -3.41 -16.61 17.75
CA VAL A 7 -3.45 -15.85 16.49
C VAL A 7 -4.64 -14.88 16.44
N VAL A 8 -5.82 -15.34 16.85
CA VAL A 8 -7.03 -14.50 16.84
C VAL A 8 -6.92 -13.35 17.85
N LEU A 9 -6.40 -13.61 19.04
CA LEU A 9 -6.18 -12.58 20.06
C LEU A 9 -5.15 -11.54 19.62
N ILE A 10 -4.02 -11.98 19.03
CA ILE A 10 -2.99 -11.07 18.48
C ILE A 10 -3.58 -10.23 17.35
N THR A 11 -4.34 -10.84 16.44
CA THR A 11 -4.98 -10.13 15.32
C THR A 11 -5.96 -9.07 15.83
N CYS A 12 -6.79 -9.41 16.82
CA CYS A 12 -7.70 -8.47 17.46
C CYS A 12 -6.94 -7.30 18.10
N PHE A 13 -5.90 -7.59 18.89
CA PHE A 13 -5.08 -6.57 19.54
C PHE A 13 -4.41 -5.64 18.54
N VAL A 14 -3.77 -6.18 17.49
CA VAL A 14 -3.08 -5.40 16.45
C VAL A 14 -4.05 -4.54 15.65
N THR A 15 -5.22 -5.06 15.30
CA THR A 15 -6.21 -4.32 14.49
C THR A 15 -6.86 -3.19 15.27
N VAL A 16 -7.25 -3.43 16.53
CA VAL A 16 -7.83 -2.40 17.40
C VAL A 16 -6.81 -1.30 17.70
N SER A 17 -5.60 -1.67 18.14
CA SER A 17 -4.54 -0.70 18.40
C SER A 17 -4.14 0.06 17.12
N GLY A 18 -4.07 -0.63 15.98
CA GLY A 18 -3.83 -0.04 14.67
C GLY A 18 -4.88 1.00 14.27
N ILE A 19 -6.18 0.71 14.43
CA ILE A 19 -7.25 1.68 14.13
C ILE A 19 -7.11 2.92 15.02
N LEU A 20 -6.88 2.74 16.33
CA LEU A 20 -6.72 3.84 17.28
C LEU A 20 -5.51 4.72 16.92
N SER A 21 -4.35 4.11 16.69
CA SER A 21 -3.12 4.83 16.35
C SER A 21 -3.24 5.57 15.00
N ASN A 22 -3.76 4.92 13.95
CA ASN A 22 -3.89 5.56 12.64
C ASN A 22 -4.93 6.69 12.66
N THR A 23 -6.02 6.52 13.42
CA THR A 23 -7.02 7.59 13.62
C THR A 23 -6.39 8.77 14.36
N TYR A 24 -5.60 8.53 15.40
CA TYR A 24 -4.87 9.57 16.10
C TYR A 24 -3.93 10.34 15.17
N VAL A 25 -3.11 9.64 14.38
CA VAL A 25 -2.19 10.29 13.42
C VAL A 25 -2.96 11.07 12.36
N PHE A 26 -4.09 10.55 11.88
CA PHE A 26 -4.96 11.26 10.94
C PHE A 26 -5.48 12.57 11.53
N LEU A 27 -6.00 12.54 12.76
CA LEU A 27 -6.50 13.73 13.46
C LEU A 27 -5.38 14.73 13.73
N ALA A 28 -4.20 14.27 14.17
CA ALA A 28 -3.03 15.11 14.35
C ALA A 28 -2.62 15.80 13.03
N ALA A 29 -2.59 15.05 11.93
CA ALA A 29 -2.27 15.57 10.60
C ALA A 29 -3.30 16.55 10.05
N ARG A 30 -4.57 16.45 10.50
CA ARG A 30 -5.61 17.43 10.17
C ARG A 30 -5.46 18.72 10.99
N LYS A 31 -5.04 18.62 12.25
CA LYS A 31 -4.91 19.76 13.18
C LYS A 31 -3.64 20.59 12.94
N MET A 32 -2.54 19.96 12.53
CA MET A 32 -1.26 20.65 12.35
C MET A 32 -1.20 21.43 11.02
N SER A 33 -1.07 22.75 11.10
CA SER A 33 -0.92 23.64 9.92
C SER A 33 0.31 23.27 9.08
N SER A 34 1.41 22.85 9.72
CA SER A 34 2.64 22.37 9.05
C SER A 34 2.42 21.09 8.20
N MET A 35 1.35 20.33 8.45
CA MET A 35 0.97 19.15 7.67
C MET A 35 0.00 19.47 6.52
N ARG A 36 -0.12 20.73 6.13
CA ARG A 36 -0.76 21.16 4.87
C ARG A 36 0.15 21.02 3.64
N SER A 37 1.34 20.47 3.83
CA SER A 37 2.33 20.20 2.77
C SER A 37 2.05 18.90 1.98
N SER A 38 2.86 18.65 0.96
CA SER A 38 2.86 17.37 0.21
C SER A 38 3.10 16.18 1.15
N PHE A 39 4.07 16.27 2.07
CA PHE A 39 4.30 15.25 3.10
C PHE A 39 3.02 14.93 3.88
N GLY A 40 2.34 15.94 4.42
CA GLY A 40 1.13 15.72 5.20
C GLY A 40 -0.05 15.16 4.38
N THR A 41 -0.10 15.43 3.08
CA THR A 41 -1.08 14.83 2.17
C THR A 41 -0.82 13.34 1.96
N ILE A 42 0.44 12.94 1.78
CA ILE A 42 0.81 11.52 1.62
C ILE A 42 0.60 10.75 2.94
N THR A 43 0.99 11.33 4.08
CA THR A 43 0.77 10.72 5.40
C THR A 43 -0.72 10.48 5.68
N LYS A 44 -1.59 11.44 5.33
CA LYS A 44 -3.06 11.25 5.46
C LYS A 44 -3.54 10.05 4.64
N ASN A 45 -3.10 9.93 3.37
CA ASN A 45 -3.44 8.77 2.53
C ASN A 45 -2.96 7.46 3.15
N GLN A 46 -1.72 7.42 3.65
CA GLN A 46 -1.15 6.24 4.28
C GLN A 46 -1.96 5.81 5.52
N THR A 47 -2.32 6.76 6.41
CA THR A 47 -3.12 6.45 7.60
C THR A 47 -4.51 5.95 7.25
N ILE A 48 -5.14 6.48 6.18
CA ILE A 48 -6.45 5.98 5.71
C ILE A 48 -6.32 4.54 5.23
N CYS A 49 -5.31 4.22 4.43
CA CYS A 49 -5.08 2.86 3.92
C CYS A 49 -4.80 1.88 5.06
N ASN A 50 -3.99 2.29 6.04
CA ASN A 50 -3.65 1.46 7.20
C ASN A 50 -4.88 1.22 8.10
N SER A 51 -5.71 2.24 8.34
CA SER A 51 -7.00 2.08 9.02
C SER A 51 -7.96 1.16 8.27
N MET A 52 -8.04 1.29 6.94
CA MET A 52 -8.89 0.44 6.09
C MET A 52 -8.47 -1.03 6.17
N MET A 53 -7.16 -1.30 6.11
CA MET A 53 -6.62 -2.63 6.30
C MET A 53 -6.94 -3.21 7.68
N CYS A 54 -6.70 -2.45 8.76
CA CYS A 54 -7.01 -2.91 10.12
C CYS A 54 -8.51 -3.20 10.28
N PHE A 55 -9.38 -2.39 9.67
CA PHE A 55 -10.82 -2.61 9.65
C PHE A 55 -11.19 -3.90 8.90
N CYS A 56 -10.60 -4.15 7.72
CA CYS A 56 -10.80 -5.41 6.98
C CYS A 56 -10.42 -6.64 7.83
N PHE A 57 -9.29 -6.61 8.51
CA PHE A 57 -8.89 -7.71 9.40
C PHE A 57 -9.81 -7.86 10.62
N LEU A 58 -10.30 -6.76 11.18
CA LEU A 58 -11.27 -6.79 12.28
C LEU A 58 -12.58 -7.49 11.86
N LEU A 59 -13.04 -7.31 10.61
CA LEU A 59 -14.21 -8.01 10.07
C LEU A 59 -14.00 -9.53 9.91
N ILE A 60 -12.75 -9.99 9.79
CA ILE A 60 -12.41 -11.41 9.66
C ILE A 60 -12.29 -12.10 11.02
N VAL A 61 -12.04 -11.37 12.12
CA VAL A 61 -11.92 -11.94 13.48
C VAL A 61 -13.14 -12.79 13.91
N PRO A 62 -14.41 -12.36 13.72
CA PRO A 62 -15.57 -13.19 14.04
C PRO A 62 -15.69 -14.45 13.18
N VAL A 63 -15.23 -14.36 11.93
CA VAL A 63 -15.20 -15.48 10.97
C VAL A 63 -14.15 -16.50 11.40
N GLN A 64 -13.01 -16.03 11.91
CA GLN A 64 -12.00 -16.89 12.50
C GLN A 64 -12.65 -17.69 13.63
N PHE A 65 -13.22 -17.05 14.66
CA PHE A 65 -13.85 -17.75 15.80
C PHE A 65 -14.95 -18.76 15.45
N GLY A 66 -15.39 -18.83 14.19
CA GLY A 66 -16.42 -19.77 13.74
C GLY A 66 -17.83 -19.33 14.10
N PHE A 67 -18.03 -18.07 14.53
CA PHE A 67 -19.36 -17.55 14.85
C PHE A 67 -20.27 -17.45 13.62
N PHE A 68 -19.68 -17.27 12.43
CA PHE A 68 -20.42 -17.11 11.17
C PHE A 68 -19.77 -17.87 10.03
N THR A 69 -20.56 -18.64 9.29
CA THR A 69 -20.18 -19.18 7.98
C THR A 69 -20.19 -18.02 6.97
N SER A 70 -19.03 -17.40 6.74
CA SER A 70 -18.97 -16.29 5.80
C SER A 70 -19.13 -16.78 4.36
N PRO A 71 -19.97 -16.11 3.54
CA PRO A 71 -20.05 -16.43 2.13
C PRO A 71 -18.69 -16.15 1.46
N ILE A 72 -18.25 -17.04 0.57
CA ILE A 72 -16.96 -16.95 -0.15
C ILE A 72 -16.77 -15.58 -0.82
N ARG A 73 -17.86 -14.96 -1.30
CA ARG A 73 -17.81 -13.62 -1.91
C ARG A 73 -17.42 -12.52 -0.93
N PHE A 74 -17.85 -12.62 0.34
CA PHE A 74 -17.53 -11.63 1.37
C PHE A 74 -16.05 -11.69 1.76
N THR A 75 -15.52 -12.88 2.03
CA THR A 75 -14.10 -13.05 2.37
C THR A 75 -13.19 -12.67 1.21
N HIS A 76 -13.58 -12.99 -0.04
CA HIS A 76 -12.86 -12.56 -1.23
C HIS A 76 -12.83 -11.03 -1.36
N PHE A 77 -13.97 -10.36 -1.17
CA PHE A 77 -14.05 -8.90 -1.23
C PHE A 77 -13.20 -8.22 -0.12
N VAL A 78 -13.30 -8.72 1.11
CA VAL A 78 -12.53 -8.20 2.25
C VAL A 78 -11.03 -8.42 2.05
N GLY A 79 -10.62 -9.60 1.60
CA GLY A 79 -9.22 -9.92 1.30
C GLY A 79 -8.66 -9.06 0.17
N THR A 80 -9.41 -8.90 -0.93
CA THR A 80 -9.06 -8.02 -2.05
C THR A 80 -8.85 -6.58 -1.58
N THR A 81 -9.77 -6.06 -0.76
CA THR A 81 -9.69 -4.70 -0.22
C THR A 81 -8.48 -4.53 0.70
N ALA A 82 -8.20 -5.52 1.55
CA ALA A 82 -7.03 -5.50 2.45
C ALA A 82 -5.71 -5.47 1.68
N MET A 83 -5.58 -6.30 0.63
CA MET A 83 -4.35 -6.34 -0.18
C MET A 83 -4.15 -5.06 -1.01
N THR A 84 -5.20 -4.53 -1.63
CA THR A 84 -5.11 -3.25 -2.33
C THR A 84 -4.68 -2.13 -1.37
N SER A 85 -5.23 -2.09 -0.15
CA SER A 85 -4.83 -1.13 0.89
C SER A 85 -3.36 -1.27 1.27
N TYR A 86 -2.86 -2.50 1.38
CA TYR A 86 -1.47 -2.80 1.71
C TYR A 86 -0.51 -2.23 0.67
N GLU A 87 -0.77 -2.49 -0.61
CA GLU A 87 0.07 -2.00 -1.70
C GLU A 87 0.10 -0.48 -1.76
N ILE A 88 -1.05 0.16 -1.64
CA ILE A 88 -1.17 1.62 -1.65
C ILE A 88 -0.43 2.23 -0.45
N SER A 89 -0.53 1.62 0.73
CA SER A 89 0.18 2.05 1.93
C SER A 89 1.70 1.97 1.74
N ASN A 90 2.20 0.86 1.19
CA ASN A 90 3.63 0.67 0.91
C ASN A 90 4.17 1.68 -0.12
N LEU A 91 3.43 1.91 -1.21
CA LEU A 91 3.80 2.92 -2.21
C LEU A 91 3.75 4.34 -1.62
N SER A 92 2.79 4.62 -0.75
CA SER A 92 2.73 5.90 -0.03
C SER A 92 3.93 6.08 0.90
N HIS A 93 4.38 5.02 1.56
CA HIS A 93 5.58 5.05 2.40
C HIS A 93 6.84 5.32 1.58
N LEU A 94 6.96 4.70 0.40
CA LEU A 94 8.03 5.00 -0.55
C LEU A 94 7.99 6.47 -0.99
N LEU A 95 6.82 6.99 -1.33
CA LEU A 95 6.65 8.40 -1.70
C LEU A 95 7.05 9.36 -0.57
N ILE A 96 6.78 9.02 0.69
CA ILE A 96 7.23 9.81 1.84
C ILE A 96 8.75 9.86 1.92
N SER A 97 9.42 8.71 1.76
CA SER A 97 10.88 8.63 1.77
C SER A 97 11.49 9.46 0.63
N VAL A 98 10.94 9.37 -0.58
CA VAL A 98 11.37 10.17 -1.73
C VAL A 98 11.10 11.66 -1.50
N ASN A 99 9.94 12.03 -0.94
CA ASN A 99 9.62 13.42 -0.61
C ASN A 99 10.67 14.00 0.36
N ARG A 100 11.07 13.24 1.39
CA ARG A 100 12.12 13.66 2.34
C ARG A 100 13.49 13.76 1.68
N LEU A 101 13.85 12.81 0.82
CA LEU A 101 15.08 12.85 0.04
C LEU A 101 15.14 14.12 -0.82
N CYS A 102 14.09 14.42 -1.59
CA CYS A 102 14.04 15.60 -2.45
C CYS A 102 14.05 16.91 -1.66
N ALA A 103 13.39 16.96 -0.49
CA ALA A 103 13.40 18.14 0.36
C ALA A 103 14.80 18.48 0.91
N VAL A 104 15.61 17.46 1.21
CA VAL A 104 16.95 17.62 1.79
C VAL A 104 18.00 17.85 0.70
N TYR A 105 18.02 17.01 -0.33
CA TYR A 105 19.10 16.99 -1.33
C TYR A 105 18.82 17.86 -2.57
N LEU A 106 17.55 18.18 -2.86
CA LEU A 106 17.14 18.92 -4.07
C LEU A 106 16.17 20.06 -3.76
N PRO A 107 16.48 20.98 -2.82
CA PRO A 107 15.53 22.03 -2.39
C PRO A 107 15.08 22.93 -3.55
N SER A 108 15.96 23.28 -4.49
CA SER A 108 15.64 24.11 -5.66
C SER A 108 14.63 23.46 -6.63
N HIS A 109 14.50 22.13 -6.58
CA HIS A 109 13.60 21.36 -7.45
C HIS A 109 12.40 20.78 -6.68
N TYR A 110 12.38 20.87 -5.35
CA TYR A 110 11.34 20.30 -4.51
C TYR A 110 9.94 20.78 -4.90
N GLU A 111 9.74 22.09 -5.06
CA GLU A 111 8.46 22.67 -5.47
C GLU A 111 8.03 22.25 -6.89
N LYS A 112 8.99 21.92 -7.76
CA LYS A 112 8.71 21.40 -9.11
C LYS A 112 8.22 19.95 -9.07
N PHE A 113 8.73 19.11 -8.18
CA PHE A 113 8.33 17.70 -8.07
C PHE A 113 7.13 17.49 -7.13
N PHE A 114 7.18 18.05 -5.93
CA PHE A 114 6.26 17.80 -4.82
C PHE A 114 5.38 19.01 -4.50
N SER A 115 4.64 19.50 -5.49
CA SER A 115 3.50 20.40 -5.25
C SER A 115 2.27 19.60 -4.77
N ILE A 116 1.42 20.19 -3.93
CA ILE A 116 0.19 19.57 -3.40
C ILE A 116 -0.68 18.97 -4.53
N ARG A 117 -0.80 19.66 -5.68
CA ARG A 117 -1.56 19.17 -6.84
C ARG A 117 -0.94 17.91 -7.44
N LYS A 118 0.38 17.92 -7.63
CA LYS A 118 1.12 16.77 -8.17
C LYS A 118 1.08 15.58 -7.22
N THR A 119 1.20 15.83 -5.91
CA THR A 119 1.09 14.82 -4.87
C THR A 119 -0.28 14.14 -4.87
N LYS A 120 -1.38 14.89 -5.00
CA LYS A 120 -2.72 14.32 -5.16
C LYS A 120 -2.84 13.48 -6.43
N PHE A 121 -2.27 13.94 -7.54
CA PHE A 121 -2.25 13.18 -8.79
C PHE A 121 -1.46 11.87 -8.64
N MET A 122 -0.28 11.90 -8.00
CA MET A 122 0.52 10.70 -7.71
C MET A 122 -0.25 9.69 -6.86
N ILE A 123 -0.92 10.15 -5.81
CA ILE A 123 -1.78 9.30 -4.98
C ILE A 123 -2.88 8.68 -5.85
N LEU A 124 -3.60 9.47 -6.65
CA LEU A 124 -4.64 8.95 -7.53
C LEU A 124 -4.10 7.90 -8.51
N THR A 125 -2.92 8.13 -9.11
CA THR A 125 -2.30 7.13 -10.00
C THR A 125 -1.96 5.83 -9.28
N ILE A 126 -1.50 5.89 -8.02
CA ILE A 126 -1.25 4.70 -7.21
C ILE A 126 -2.53 3.90 -6.99
N TRP A 127 -3.62 4.59 -6.61
CA TRP A 127 -4.92 3.94 -6.41
C TRP A 127 -5.40 3.22 -7.68
N LEU A 128 -5.31 3.86 -8.84
CA LEU A 128 -5.70 3.27 -10.12
C LEU A 128 -4.82 2.08 -10.50
N THR A 129 -3.50 2.21 -10.36
CA THR A 129 -2.57 1.12 -10.72
C THR A 129 -2.72 -0.08 -9.80
N CYS A 130 -2.86 0.11 -8.49
CA CYS A 130 -3.08 -1.00 -7.54
C CYS A 130 -4.44 -1.68 -7.78
N SER A 131 -5.50 -0.91 -8.01
CA SER A 131 -6.83 -1.49 -8.27
C SER A 131 -6.83 -2.30 -9.58
N TRP A 132 -6.21 -1.78 -10.63
CA TRP A 132 -6.06 -2.50 -11.91
C TRP A 132 -5.22 -3.78 -11.74
N ASN A 133 -4.13 -3.70 -11.00
CA ASN A 133 -3.26 -4.86 -10.76
C ASN A 133 -4.03 -5.98 -10.05
N GLN A 134 -4.80 -5.62 -9.03
CA GLN A 134 -5.59 -6.59 -8.30
C GLN A 134 -6.69 -7.23 -9.17
N ASP A 135 -7.31 -6.48 -10.09
CA ASP A 135 -8.29 -7.02 -11.05
C ASP A 135 -7.66 -8.02 -12.04
N VAL A 136 -6.46 -7.70 -12.54
CA VAL A 136 -5.67 -8.60 -13.38
C VAL A 136 -5.32 -9.88 -12.64
N GLU A 137 -4.93 -9.78 -11.37
CA GLU A 137 -4.58 -10.95 -10.57
C GLU A 137 -5.81 -11.82 -10.26
N ASN A 138 -6.93 -11.20 -9.89
CA ASN A 138 -8.21 -11.90 -9.67
C ASN A 138 -8.66 -12.64 -10.94
N SER A 139 -8.43 -12.05 -12.12
CA SER A 139 -8.75 -12.65 -13.42
C SER A 139 -7.88 -13.88 -13.75
N LYS A 140 -6.63 -13.94 -13.26
CA LYS A 140 -5.78 -15.13 -13.41
C LYS A 140 -6.24 -16.27 -12.50
N THR A 141 -6.54 -15.96 -11.25
CA THR A 141 -7.01 -16.93 -10.26
C THR A 141 -8.32 -17.60 -10.69
N ALA A 142 -9.26 -16.83 -11.24
CA ALA A 142 -10.51 -17.35 -11.79
C ALA A 142 -10.31 -18.32 -12.98
N ARG A 143 -9.20 -18.20 -13.72
CA ARG A 143 -8.87 -19.09 -14.85
C ARG A 143 -8.29 -20.42 -14.37
N THR A 144 -7.64 -20.46 -13.22
CA THR A 144 -7.03 -21.68 -12.64
C THR A 144 -8.01 -22.57 -11.88
N GLU A 145 -9.16 -22.06 -11.44
CA GLU A 145 -10.18 -22.87 -10.73
C GLU A 145 -11.02 -23.79 -11.65
N PHE A 146 -10.77 -23.84 -12.96
CA PHE A 146 -11.52 -24.68 -13.91
C PHE A 146 -11.04 -26.14 -14.03
N HIS A 147 -10.09 -26.59 -13.19
CA HIS A 147 -9.71 -28.00 -13.10
C HIS A 147 -10.22 -28.61 -11.78
N PRO A 148 -11.28 -29.44 -11.81
CA PRO A 148 -11.78 -30.10 -10.62
C PRO A 148 -10.99 -31.40 -10.42
N THR A 149 -10.04 -31.40 -9.48
CA THR A 149 -9.65 -32.54 -8.63
C THR A 149 -8.42 -32.14 -7.81
N ASP A 150 -8.65 -31.75 -6.55
CA ASP A 150 -8.03 -32.38 -5.36
C ASP A 150 -7.78 -31.40 -4.19
N VAL A 151 -8.70 -31.49 -3.21
CA VAL A 151 -8.45 -31.64 -1.77
C VAL A 151 -7.47 -30.64 -1.10
N PHE A 152 -8.05 -29.59 -0.51
CA PHE A 152 -7.50 -28.94 0.70
C PHE A 152 -7.38 -29.98 1.83
N PRO A 153 -6.23 -30.13 2.53
CA PRO A 153 -5.78 -29.12 3.48
C PRO A 153 -4.24 -29.03 3.58
N ARG A 154 -3.60 -28.23 2.71
CA ARG A 154 -2.17 -27.86 2.86
C ARG A 154 -1.78 -26.55 2.15
N ILE A 155 -2.77 -25.75 1.75
CA ILE A 155 -2.61 -24.66 0.76
C ILE A 155 -2.45 -23.27 1.41
N GLU A 156 -2.74 -23.08 2.70
CA GLU A 156 -2.61 -21.75 3.32
C GLU A 156 -1.17 -21.29 3.61
N ARG A 157 -0.14 -22.15 3.59
CA ARG A 157 1.24 -21.69 3.90
C ARG A 157 2.10 -21.40 2.67
N TYR A 158 1.83 -22.10 1.56
CA TYR A 158 2.59 -21.95 0.31
C TYR A 158 1.96 -20.96 -0.65
N HIS A 159 0.62 -20.82 -0.64
CA HIS A 159 -0.06 -19.91 -1.56
C HIS A 159 0.26 -18.45 -1.26
N TRP A 160 0.31 -18.05 0.02
CA TRP A 160 0.72 -16.70 0.43
C TRP A 160 2.20 -16.43 0.14
N SER A 161 3.09 -17.42 0.30
CA SER A 161 4.53 -17.24 0.05
C SER A 161 4.86 -17.00 -1.43
N ASN A 162 4.21 -17.75 -2.34
CA ASN A 162 4.38 -17.56 -3.78
C ASN A 162 3.63 -16.33 -4.31
N HIS A 163 2.46 -15.98 -3.74
CA HIS A 163 1.81 -14.70 -4.03
C HIS A 163 2.67 -13.52 -3.56
N LEU A 164 3.28 -13.59 -2.37
CA LEU A 164 4.18 -12.57 -1.84
C LEU A 164 5.43 -12.41 -2.72
N LEU A 165 5.99 -13.49 -3.28
CA LEU A 165 7.16 -13.42 -4.19
C LEU A 165 6.81 -12.86 -5.57
N SER A 166 5.63 -13.20 -6.11
CA SER A 166 5.12 -12.61 -7.35
C SER A 166 4.81 -11.12 -7.14
N HIS A 167 4.06 -10.77 -6.09
CA HIS A 167 3.78 -9.38 -5.72
C HIS A 167 5.05 -8.59 -5.36
N ARG A 168 6.10 -9.20 -4.80
CA ARG A 168 7.41 -8.54 -4.60
C ARG A 168 8.06 -8.17 -5.93
N SER A 169 7.99 -9.05 -6.93
CA SER A 169 8.54 -8.81 -8.28
C SER A 169 7.72 -7.79 -9.09
N TYR A 170 6.42 -7.66 -8.83
CA TYR A 170 5.55 -6.66 -9.47
C TYR A 170 5.49 -5.32 -8.72
N PHE A 171 5.59 -5.32 -7.38
CA PHE A 171 5.91 -4.14 -6.58
C PHE A 171 7.22 -3.54 -7.07
N ASP A 172 8.22 -4.37 -7.34
CA ASP A 172 9.46 -3.93 -7.97
C ASP A 172 9.20 -3.28 -9.34
N LYS A 173 8.33 -3.82 -10.20
CA LYS A 173 7.98 -3.19 -11.50
C LYS A 173 7.18 -1.89 -11.40
N SER A 174 6.17 -1.81 -10.51
CA SER A 174 5.37 -0.59 -10.30
C SER A 174 6.16 0.49 -9.56
N CYS A 175 6.93 0.11 -8.53
CA CYS A 175 7.94 0.97 -7.93
C CYS A 175 8.96 1.37 -8.98
N HIS A 176 9.45 0.48 -9.83
CA HIS A 176 10.42 0.81 -10.87
C HIS A 176 9.80 1.73 -11.92
N HIS A 177 8.52 1.64 -12.27
CA HIS A 177 7.89 2.57 -13.21
C HIS A 177 7.64 3.96 -12.58
N ILE A 178 7.19 4.01 -11.32
CA ILE A 178 6.98 5.26 -10.57
C ILE A 178 8.33 5.90 -10.21
N CYS A 179 9.26 5.13 -9.64
CA CYS A 179 10.66 5.53 -9.41
C CYS A 179 11.34 5.88 -10.72
N SER A 180 11.17 5.16 -11.83
CA SER A 180 11.80 5.52 -13.10
C SER A 180 11.23 6.83 -13.64
N ARG A 181 9.93 7.12 -13.48
CA ARG A 181 9.39 8.45 -13.83
C ARG A 181 9.87 9.56 -12.90
N ILE A 182 10.03 9.26 -11.61
CA ILE A 182 10.59 10.20 -10.62
C ILE A 182 12.08 10.43 -10.89
N VAL A 183 12.86 9.37 -11.11
CA VAL A 183 14.31 9.34 -11.38
C VAL A 183 14.61 9.92 -12.76
N MET A 184 13.85 9.60 -13.81
CA MET A 184 13.97 10.26 -15.12
C MET A 184 13.63 11.75 -15.02
N GLY A 185 12.64 12.11 -14.21
CA GLY A 185 12.37 13.51 -13.89
C GLY A 185 13.58 14.19 -13.21
N ILE A 186 14.17 13.55 -12.21
CA ILE A 186 15.36 14.04 -11.50
C ILE A 186 16.58 14.10 -12.44
N HIS A 187 16.79 13.09 -13.29
CA HIS A 187 17.91 12.97 -14.22
C HIS A 187 17.81 14.00 -15.36
N ALA A 188 16.61 14.26 -15.90
CA ALA A 188 16.37 15.31 -16.89
C ALA A 188 16.63 16.72 -16.33
N CYS A 189 16.48 16.94 -15.03
CA CYS A 189 16.82 18.21 -14.38
C CYS A 189 18.32 18.32 -14.02
N CYS A 190 18.98 17.23 -13.66
CA CYS A 190 20.42 17.21 -13.37
C CYS A 190 21.31 17.19 -14.63
N GLY A 191 20.80 16.71 -15.77
CA GLY A 191 21.53 16.65 -17.06
C GLY A 191 21.68 17.99 -17.79
N GLY A 192 21.20 19.11 -17.21
CA GLY A 192 21.30 20.45 -17.78
C GLY A 192 22.46 21.30 -17.24
N ARG A 193 23.42 20.73 -16.49
CA ARG A 193 24.65 21.46 -16.13
C ARG A 193 25.68 21.28 -17.24
N ASN A 194 25.64 22.18 -18.22
CA ASN A 194 26.82 22.57 -18.96
C ASN A 194 27.89 22.95 -17.93
N TYR A 195 28.97 22.19 -17.87
CA TYR A 195 30.21 22.61 -17.23
C TYR A 195 30.75 23.77 -18.06
N HIS A 196 30.28 24.98 -17.79
CA HIS A 196 31.05 26.17 -18.12
C HIS A 196 32.23 26.18 -17.16
N THR A 197 33.38 25.76 -17.70
CA THR A 197 34.72 26.03 -17.21
C THR A 197 34.78 27.50 -16.78
N ILE A 198 34.96 27.73 -15.48
CA ILE A 198 35.47 29.00 -14.98
C ILE A 198 36.96 28.75 -14.74
N GLU A 199 37.74 29.62 -15.36
CA GLU A 199 39.21 29.72 -15.39
C GLU A 199 39.87 29.66 -14.02
#